data_AF-A0A1V4HG96-F1
#
_entry.id   AF-A0A1V4HG96-F1
#
_cell.length_a   1.000
_cell.length_b   1.000
_cell.length_c   1.000
_cell.angle_alpha   90.00
_cell.angle_beta   90.00
_cell.angle_gamma   90.00
#
_symmetry.space_group_name_H-M   'P 1'
#
loop_
_entity.id
_entity.type
_entity.pdbx_description
1 polymer ?
#
loop_
_entity_poly.entity_id
_entity_poly.type
_entity_poly.pdbx_seq_one_letter_code
_entity_poly.pdbx_strand_id
1 'polypeptide(L)'
;MKKTIIISIVALLLVGGISGFFIWEIQDDKAKKEMAIIADISTIQEKVNSLYNDNQKMNLADQVNNDIIKSTNDLFLNINNKELSPQASILLNQASFDISYVEKMFSVKQNIDKLFDKNGAIIESADIKSYKDQLDTLKSDKPSFVNEMMTKINDAETQKEQILTATRMVDALFTSSEKSTVKESITRTEIDNAKAKINDIKQDKAKESLLSFIQLTDSYIDSKIKAEAEATAKAKAEAKAKAIADANKLKNNNSGKSSSPSKKADGTLDLTDWSEYSTGDPVSLLKYLASGDVVKYNGRYWASPKLVEMISNEEVVYYKDISKK
;
A
#
# COMPACT_ATOMS: atom_id res chain seq x y z
N MET A 1 20.34 -70.16 -36.70
CA MET A 1 20.14 -68.74 -37.07
C MET A 1 20.05 -67.93 -35.79
N LYS A 2 21.11 -67.19 -35.43
CA LYS A 2 21.07 -66.27 -34.28
C LYS A 2 20.35 -65.00 -34.73
N LYS A 3 19.30 -64.59 -34.02
CA LYS A 3 18.51 -63.39 -34.35
C LYS A 3 19.34 -62.14 -34.02
N THR A 4 19.64 -61.34 -35.03
CA THR A 4 20.28 -60.04 -34.90
C THR A 4 19.27 -59.03 -34.36
N ILE A 5 19.63 -58.31 -33.29
CA ILE A 5 18.81 -57.22 -32.73
C ILE A 5 19.62 -55.95 -32.93
N ILE A 6 19.05 -55.00 -33.67
CA ILE A 6 19.63 -53.68 -33.94
C ILE A 6 19.22 -52.76 -32.79
N ILE A 7 20.19 -52.14 -32.12
CA ILE A 7 19.96 -51.14 -31.06
C ILE A 7 20.48 -49.80 -31.62
N SER A 8 19.61 -48.80 -31.71
CA SER A 8 20.00 -47.42 -32.03
C SER A 8 20.27 -46.67 -30.74
N ILE A 9 21.45 -46.05 -30.63
CA ILE A 9 21.81 -45.16 -29.52
C ILE A 9 21.95 -43.75 -30.08
N VAL A 10 21.22 -42.80 -29.51
CA VAL A 10 21.40 -41.38 -29.77
C VAL A 10 22.48 -40.87 -28.81
N ALA A 11 23.67 -40.63 -29.33
CA ALA A 11 24.75 -40.04 -28.55
C ALA A 11 24.62 -38.50 -28.57
N LEU A 12 24.14 -37.93 -27.46
CA LEU A 12 24.19 -36.48 -27.21
C LEU A 12 25.60 -36.12 -26.71
N LEU A 13 26.48 -35.72 -27.61
CA LEU A 13 27.79 -35.17 -27.25
C LEU A 13 27.63 -33.74 -26.72
N LEU A 14 28.07 -33.56 -25.47
CA LEU A 14 27.76 -32.45 -24.56
C LEU A 14 28.33 -31.06 -24.90
N VAL A 15 28.90 -30.77 -26.08
CA VAL A 15 29.46 -29.42 -26.37
C VAL A 15 29.22 -28.88 -27.80
N GLY A 16 28.47 -29.58 -28.65
CA GLY A 16 28.17 -29.06 -29.98
C GLY A 16 27.13 -29.94 -30.65
N GLY A 17 25.91 -29.42 -30.81
CA GLY A 17 24.72 -30.19 -31.19
C GLY A 17 24.85 -30.93 -32.52
N ILE A 18 25.38 -32.15 -32.46
CA ILE A 18 25.32 -33.11 -33.56
C ILE A 18 24.68 -34.38 -32.98
N SER A 19 23.39 -34.54 -33.25
CA SER A 19 22.70 -35.83 -33.08
C SER A 19 23.05 -36.71 -34.28
N GLY A 20 23.91 -37.69 -34.05
CA GLY A 20 24.19 -38.77 -35.02
C GLY A 20 23.55 -40.07 -34.55
N PHE A 21 22.85 -40.77 -35.46
CA PHE A 21 22.44 -42.16 -35.25
C PHE A 21 23.61 -43.08 -35.64
N PHE A 22 24.15 -43.82 -34.67
CA PHE A 22 25.12 -44.89 -34.96
C PHE A 22 24.44 -46.24 -34.79
N ILE A 23 24.35 -47.01 -35.88
CA ILE A 23 23.91 -48.40 -35.86
C ILE A 23 25.17 -49.28 -35.81
N TRP A 24 25.37 -50.01 -34.71
CA TRP A 24 26.46 -50.97 -34.57
C TRP A 24 25.94 -52.40 -34.64
N GLU A 25 26.60 -53.24 -35.42
CA GLU A 25 26.38 -54.69 -35.43
C GLU A 25 27.36 -55.35 -34.45
N ILE A 26 26.86 -55.91 -33.35
CA ILE A 26 27.69 -56.49 -32.29
C ILE A 26 27.37 -57.97 -32.13
N GLN A 27 28.41 -58.81 -32.28
CA GLN A 27 28.32 -60.26 -32.11
C GLN A 27 28.79 -60.77 -30.73
N ASP A 28 29.41 -59.91 -29.91
CA ASP A 28 29.90 -60.22 -28.56
C ASP A 28 28.85 -59.87 -27.48
N ASP A 29 28.51 -60.86 -26.64
CA ASP A 29 27.55 -60.73 -25.54
C ASP A 29 27.99 -59.68 -24.50
N LYS A 30 29.30 -59.46 -24.32
CA LYS A 30 29.82 -58.43 -23.39
C LYS A 30 29.55 -57.02 -23.93
N ALA A 31 29.94 -56.76 -25.17
CA ALA A 31 29.69 -55.48 -25.83
C ALA A 31 28.18 -55.18 -25.99
N LYS A 32 27.34 -56.22 -26.16
CA LYS A 32 25.88 -56.07 -26.18
C LYS A 32 25.32 -55.63 -24.83
N LYS A 33 25.83 -56.18 -23.71
CA LYS A 33 25.43 -55.75 -22.36
C LYS A 33 25.85 -54.31 -22.06
N GLU A 34 27.05 -53.92 -22.48
CA GLU A 34 27.56 -52.57 -22.32
C GLU A 34 26.72 -51.53 -23.09
N MET A 35 26.37 -51.82 -24.35
CA MET A 35 25.51 -50.95 -25.16
C MET A 35 24.10 -50.79 -24.57
N ALA A 36 23.54 -51.86 -23.97
CA ALA A 36 22.26 -51.77 -23.29
C ALA A 36 22.33 -50.84 -22.06
N ILE A 37 23.42 -50.90 -21.28
CA ILE A 37 23.64 -49.98 -20.15
C ILE A 37 23.76 -48.54 -20.64
N ILE A 38 24.53 -48.30 -21.71
CA ILE A 38 24.68 -46.95 -22.27
C ILE A 38 23.33 -46.42 -22.79
N ALA A 39 22.51 -47.24 -23.44
CA ALA A 39 21.17 -46.85 -23.88
C ALA A 39 20.24 -46.51 -22.70
N ASP A 40 20.28 -47.29 -21.62
CA ASP A 40 19.55 -46.98 -20.38
C ASP A 40 20.00 -45.63 -19.80
N ILE A 41 21.32 -45.37 -19.76
CA ILE A 41 21.90 -44.11 -19.27
C ILE A 41 21.49 -42.92 -20.16
N SER A 42 21.51 -43.08 -21.49
CA SER A 42 21.03 -42.04 -22.42
C SER A 42 19.56 -41.71 -22.16
N THR A 43 18.73 -42.72 -21.91
CA THR A 43 17.30 -42.51 -21.56
C THR A 43 17.15 -41.72 -20.25
N ILE A 44 18.00 -41.98 -19.24
CA ILE A 44 18.03 -41.18 -18.01
C ILE A 44 18.44 -39.74 -18.34
N GLN A 45 19.50 -39.53 -19.11
CA GLN A 45 19.98 -38.20 -19.46
C GLN A 45 18.93 -37.38 -20.22
N GLU A 46 18.19 -37.99 -21.15
CA GLU A 46 17.07 -37.34 -21.85
C GLU A 46 15.98 -36.90 -20.87
N LYS A 47 15.59 -37.77 -19.93
CA LYS A 47 14.62 -37.42 -18.89
C LYS A 47 15.13 -36.31 -17.99
N VAL A 48 16.38 -36.38 -17.53
CA VAL A 48 17.02 -35.33 -16.73
C VAL A 48 17.02 -34.01 -17.49
N ASN A 49 17.41 -34.00 -18.76
CA ASN A 49 17.42 -32.80 -19.59
C ASN A 49 16.00 -32.19 -19.71
N SER A 50 14.96 -33.01 -19.77
CA SER A 50 13.56 -32.53 -19.81
C SER A 50 13.09 -31.84 -18.52
N LEU A 51 13.83 -31.97 -17.42
CA LEU A 51 13.56 -31.27 -16.15
C LEU A 51 14.09 -29.83 -16.16
N TYR A 52 14.87 -29.46 -17.17
CA TYR A 52 15.40 -28.12 -17.34
C TYR A 52 14.73 -27.43 -18.51
N ASN A 53 14.60 -26.11 -18.42
CA ASN A 53 14.06 -25.29 -19.52
C ASN A 53 15.10 -24.98 -20.61
N ASP A 54 16.38 -25.25 -20.34
CA ASP A 54 17.49 -24.90 -21.19
C ASP A 54 18.60 -25.96 -21.16
N ASN A 55 19.43 -26.00 -22.22
CA ASN A 55 20.54 -26.96 -22.34
C ASN A 55 21.69 -26.70 -21.38
N GLN A 56 21.81 -25.47 -20.86
CA GLN A 56 22.80 -25.10 -19.84
C GLN A 56 22.35 -25.51 -18.43
N LYS A 57 21.12 -26.03 -18.28
CA LYS A 57 20.54 -26.54 -17.04
C LYS A 57 20.52 -25.48 -15.94
N MET A 58 20.28 -24.23 -16.32
CA MET A 58 20.34 -23.09 -15.39
C MET A 58 19.02 -22.84 -14.67
N ASN A 59 17.92 -23.40 -15.18
CA ASN A 59 16.60 -23.27 -14.58
C ASN A 59 15.71 -24.50 -14.85
N LEU A 60 14.70 -24.69 -13.99
CA LEU A 60 13.75 -25.79 -14.10
C LEU A 60 12.76 -25.56 -15.23
N ALA A 61 12.28 -26.64 -15.83
CA ALA A 61 11.14 -26.58 -16.72
C ALA A 61 9.81 -26.41 -15.94
N ASP A 62 8.83 -25.73 -16.54
CA ASP A 62 7.57 -25.35 -15.88
C ASP A 62 6.77 -26.53 -15.35
N GLN A 63 6.75 -27.65 -16.09
CA GLN A 63 5.98 -28.85 -15.74
C GLN A 63 6.60 -29.71 -14.63
N VAL A 64 7.81 -29.39 -14.15
CA VAL A 64 8.51 -30.21 -13.15
C VAL A 64 7.67 -30.33 -11.87
N ASN A 65 7.52 -31.56 -11.40
CA ASN A 65 6.81 -31.90 -10.17
C ASN A 65 7.42 -33.14 -9.51
N ASN A 66 6.94 -33.47 -8.31
CA ASN A 66 7.44 -34.60 -7.52
C ASN A 66 7.37 -35.93 -8.26
N ASP A 67 6.33 -36.19 -9.06
CA ASP A 67 6.15 -37.47 -9.75
C ASP A 67 7.16 -37.63 -10.88
N ILE A 68 7.44 -36.55 -11.62
CA ILE A 68 8.45 -36.56 -12.69
C ILE A 68 9.86 -36.73 -12.11
N ILE A 69 10.18 -36.02 -11.01
CA ILE A 69 11.47 -36.15 -10.31
C ILE A 69 11.64 -37.58 -9.80
N LYS A 70 10.62 -38.12 -9.13
CA LYS A 70 10.63 -39.51 -8.62
C LYS A 70 10.81 -40.53 -9.74
N SER A 71 10.05 -40.42 -10.84
CA SER A 71 10.20 -41.31 -12.00
C SER A 71 11.62 -41.28 -12.57
N THR A 72 12.30 -40.13 -12.52
CA THR A 72 13.67 -39.98 -13.00
C THR A 72 14.66 -40.65 -12.03
N ASN A 73 14.46 -40.47 -10.73
CA ASN A 73 15.22 -41.17 -9.69
C ASN A 73 15.07 -42.69 -9.76
N ASP A 74 13.85 -43.20 -9.97
CA ASP A 74 13.60 -44.64 -10.07
C ASP A 74 14.38 -45.27 -11.24
N LEU A 75 14.50 -44.57 -12.37
CA LEU A 75 15.32 -45.02 -13.50
C LEU A 75 16.81 -45.03 -13.17
N PHE A 76 17.29 -44.00 -12.46
CA PHE A 76 18.67 -43.95 -11.99
C PHE A 76 19.00 -45.13 -11.07
N LEU A 77 18.14 -45.43 -10.09
CA LEU A 77 18.33 -46.52 -9.13
C LEU A 77 18.38 -47.90 -9.80
N ASN A 78 17.68 -48.09 -10.93
CA ASN A 78 17.71 -49.34 -11.68
C ASN A 78 19.08 -49.66 -12.32
N ILE A 79 19.96 -48.66 -12.48
CA ILE A 79 21.31 -48.84 -13.05
C ILE A 79 22.37 -49.00 -11.95
N ASN A 80 22.14 -48.49 -10.74
CA ASN A 80 23.14 -48.37 -9.70
C ASN A 80 23.77 -49.71 -9.23
N ASN A 81 23.08 -50.83 -9.46
CA ASN A 81 23.56 -52.18 -9.10
C ASN A 81 24.23 -52.94 -10.26
N LYS A 82 24.38 -52.31 -11.44
CA LYS A 82 25.01 -52.93 -12.61
C LYS A 82 26.53 -52.65 -12.61
N GLU A 83 27.32 -53.57 -13.16
CA GLU A 83 28.74 -53.32 -13.43
C GLU A 83 28.86 -52.30 -14.57
N LEU A 84 29.50 -51.17 -14.31
CA LEU A 84 29.60 -50.05 -15.24
C LEU A 84 31.02 -49.93 -15.81
N SER A 85 31.13 -49.69 -17.11
CA SER A 85 32.38 -49.26 -17.70
C SER A 85 32.73 -47.83 -17.26
N PRO A 86 34.00 -47.39 -17.36
CA PRO A 86 34.40 -46.04 -16.95
C PRO A 86 33.55 -44.93 -17.61
N GLN A 87 33.20 -45.10 -18.88
CA GLN A 87 32.37 -44.15 -19.62
C GLN A 87 30.92 -44.12 -19.09
N ALA A 88 30.33 -45.28 -18.86
CA ALA A 88 28.99 -45.40 -18.27
C ALA A 88 28.93 -44.74 -16.89
N SER A 89 29.95 -44.97 -16.05
CA SER A 89 30.06 -44.35 -14.73
C SER A 89 30.13 -42.83 -14.79
N ILE A 90 30.89 -42.25 -15.73
CA ILE A 90 30.97 -40.80 -15.91
C ILE A 90 29.59 -40.22 -16.30
N LEU A 91 28.93 -40.82 -17.28
CA LEU A 91 27.63 -40.36 -17.77
C LEU A 91 26.53 -40.46 -16.70
N LEU A 92 26.53 -41.55 -15.93
CA LEU A 92 25.60 -41.77 -14.84
C LEU A 92 25.86 -40.79 -13.67
N ASN A 93 27.12 -40.55 -13.30
CA ASN A 93 27.48 -39.58 -12.28
C ASN A 93 27.06 -38.16 -12.66
N GLN A 94 27.21 -37.77 -13.92
CA GLN A 94 26.71 -36.48 -14.42
C GLN A 94 25.18 -36.38 -14.27
N ALA A 95 24.45 -37.42 -14.66
CA ALA A 95 22.99 -37.45 -14.51
C ALA A 95 22.58 -37.36 -13.03
N SER A 96 23.28 -38.06 -12.12
CA SER A 96 23.07 -37.98 -10.68
C SER A 96 23.24 -36.55 -10.15
N PHE A 97 24.32 -35.88 -10.57
CA PHE A 97 24.61 -34.51 -10.16
C PHE A 97 23.54 -33.52 -10.62
N ASP A 98 23.08 -33.67 -11.87
CA ASP A 98 22.01 -32.85 -12.42
C ASP A 98 20.68 -33.10 -11.66
N ILE A 99 20.30 -34.36 -11.42
CA ILE A 99 19.11 -34.70 -10.63
C ILE A 99 19.16 -34.05 -9.24
N SER A 100 20.31 -34.08 -8.56
CA SER A 100 20.47 -33.45 -7.25
C SER A 100 20.21 -31.94 -7.30
N TYR A 101 20.62 -31.23 -8.37
CA TYR A 101 20.25 -29.83 -8.53
C TYR A 101 18.76 -29.64 -8.81
N VAL A 102 18.13 -30.50 -9.61
CA VAL A 102 16.68 -30.45 -9.82
C VAL A 102 15.94 -30.55 -8.50
N GLU A 103 16.31 -31.51 -7.65
CA GLU A 103 15.71 -31.69 -6.32
C GLU A 103 15.89 -30.46 -5.43
N LYS A 104 17.10 -29.89 -5.38
CA LYS A 104 17.40 -28.68 -4.61
C LYS A 104 16.60 -27.48 -5.12
N MET A 105 16.64 -27.20 -6.42
CA MET A 105 15.89 -26.09 -7.02
C MET A 105 14.39 -26.26 -6.82
N PHE A 106 13.86 -27.46 -7.00
CA PHE A 106 12.44 -27.72 -6.84
C PHE A 106 11.99 -27.55 -5.39
N SER A 107 12.78 -28.04 -4.42
CA SER A 107 12.55 -27.83 -2.99
C SER A 107 12.55 -26.34 -2.62
N VAL A 108 13.56 -25.59 -3.09
CA VAL A 108 13.65 -24.14 -2.87
C VAL A 108 12.46 -23.41 -3.49
N LYS A 109 12.09 -23.74 -4.73
CA LYS A 109 10.92 -23.18 -5.40
C LYS A 109 9.64 -23.42 -4.59
N GLN A 110 9.42 -24.64 -4.13
CA GLN A 110 8.26 -24.96 -3.29
C GLN A 110 8.25 -24.19 -1.97
N ASN A 111 9.42 -24.02 -1.34
CA ASN A 111 9.53 -23.28 -0.10
C ASN A 111 9.26 -21.78 -0.31
N ILE A 112 9.78 -21.18 -1.37
CA ILE A 112 9.49 -19.78 -1.74
C ILE A 112 8.02 -19.61 -2.11
N ASP A 113 7.42 -20.56 -2.84
CA ASP A 113 5.99 -20.51 -3.19
C ASP A 113 5.09 -20.54 -1.92
N LYS A 114 5.55 -21.12 -0.80
CA LYS A 114 4.83 -21.09 0.50
C LYS A 114 4.85 -19.72 1.20
N LEU A 115 5.65 -18.75 0.74
CA LEU A 115 5.58 -17.38 1.27
C LEU A 115 4.24 -16.72 0.96
N PHE A 116 3.53 -17.22 -0.06
CA PHE A 116 2.33 -16.62 -0.59
C PHE A 116 1.12 -17.54 -0.39
N ASP A 117 -0.04 -16.93 -0.24
CA ASP A 117 -1.31 -17.63 -0.38
C ASP A 117 -1.68 -17.84 -1.87
N LYS A 118 -2.83 -18.46 -2.10
CA LYS A 118 -3.37 -18.71 -3.45
C LYS A 118 -3.63 -17.45 -4.28
N ASN A 119 -3.73 -16.28 -3.64
CA ASN A 119 -3.98 -15.00 -4.28
C ASN A 119 -2.68 -14.21 -4.51
N GLY A 120 -1.52 -14.77 -4.12
CA GLY A 120 -0.23 -14.09 -4.21
C GLY A 120 0.00 -13.07 -3.09
N ALA A 121 -0.75 -13.14 -1.99
CA ALA A 121 -0.53 -12.30 -0.81
C ALA A 121 0.43 -12.98 0.17
N ILE A 122 1.32 -12.22 0.82
CA ILE A 122 2.26 -12.76 1.80
C ILE A 122 1.53 -13.27 3.07
N ILE A 123 1.92 -14.44 3.54
CA ILE A 123 1.39 -15.03 4.79
C ILE A 123 1.92 -14.28 6.04
N GLU A 124 1.16 -14.30 7.14
CA GLU A 124 1.42 -13.49 8.36
C GLU A 124 2.80 -13.70 9.01
N SER A 125 3.35 -14.91 8.95
CA SER A 125 4.60 -15.29 9.60
C SER A 125 5.60 -15.90 8.61
N ALA A 126 5.69 -15.29 7.44
CA ALA A 126 6.60 -15.69 6.37
C ALA A 126 8.08 -15.60 6.80
N ASP A 127 8.80 -16.72 6.77
CA ASP A 127 10.25 -16.80 7.02
C ASP A 127 11.05 -16.54 5.73
N ILE A 128 11.02 -15.27 5.29
CA ILE A 128 11.71 -14.83 4.07
C ILE A 128 13.22 -15.10 4.15
N LYS A 129 13.83 -14.89 5.32
CA LYS A 129 15.28 -14.98 5.49
C LYS A 129 15.78 -16.41 5.25
N SER A 130 15.12 -17.40 5.84
CA SER A 130 15.50 -18.81 5.65
C SER A 130 15.48 -19.22 4.18
N TYR A 131 14.48 -18.78 3.41
CA TYR A 131 14.40 -19.12 1.99
C TYR A 131 15.42 -18.37 1.13
N LYS A 132 15.81 -17.16 1.52
CA LYS A 132 16.91 -16.43 0.89
C LYS A 132 18.24 -17.13 1.12
N ASP A 133 18.51 -17.57 2.35
CA ASP A 133 19.73 -18.32 2.70
C ASP A 133 19.80 -19.64 1.90
N GLN A 134 18.67 -20.35 1.74
CA GLN A 134 18.60 -21.55 0.89
C GLN A 134 18.89 -21.23 -0.59
N LEU A 135 18.33 -20.14 -1.10
CA LEU A 135 18.51 -19.73 -2.49
C LEU A 135 19.96 -19.32 -2.79
N ASP A 136 20.63 -18.65 -1.85
CA ASP A 136 22.02 -18.23 -1.98
C ASP A 136 22.99 -19.41 -2.14
N THR A 137 22.66 -20.59 -1.60
CA THR A 137 23.48 -21.80 -1.82
C THR A 137 23.56 -22.24 -3.28
N LEU A 138 22.63 -21.79 -4.13
CA LEU A 138 22.57 -22.12 -5.55
C LEU A 138 23.15 -21.02 -6.46
N LYS A 139 23.56 -19.88 -5.90
CA LYS A 139 23.91 -18.66 -6.65
C LYS A 139 25.05 -18.84 -7.65
N SER A 140 26.07 -19.61 -7.28
CA SER A 140 27.22 -19.89 -8.15
C SER A 140 26.86 -20.84 -9.28
N ASP A 141 26.00 -21.83 -9.00
CA ASP A 141 25.78 -22.97 -9.89
C ASP A 141 24.54 -22.84 -10.78
N LYS A 142 23.57 -22.02 -10.35
CA LYS A 142 22.25 -21.86 -10.98
C LYS A 142 21.80 -20.38 -10.94
N PRO A 143 22.59 -19.44 -11.49
CA PRO A 143 22.30 -18.01 -11.38
C PRO A 143 20.96 -17.60 -12.01
N SER A 144 20.51 -18.24 -13.11
CA SER A 144 19.24 -17.92 -13.75
C SER A 144 18.04 -18.28 -12.85
N PHE A 145 18.03 -19.50 -12.29
CA PHE A 145 17.04 -19.91 -11.30
C PHE A 145 17.05 -18.98 -10.06
N VAL A 146 18.24 -18.64 -9.56
CA VAL A 146 18.37 -17.72 -8.42
C VAL A 146 17.76 -16.35 -8.71
N ASN A 147 18.03 -15.77 -9.88
CA ASN A 147 17.47 -14.48 -10.25
C ASN A 147 15.94 -14.50 -10.32
N GLU A 148 15.35 -15.54 -10.91
CA GLU A 148 13.89 -15.69 -10.99
C GLU A 148 13.25 -15.81 -9.60
N MET A 149 13.80 -16.68 -8.75
CA MET A 149 13.29 -16.87 -7.39
C MET A 149 13.50 -15.64 -6.50
N MET A 150 14.58 -14.88 -6.73
CA MET A 150 14.82 -13.63 -6.03
C MET A 150 13.77 -12.58 -6.36
N THR A 151 13.21 -12.57 -7.59
CA THR A 151 12.07 -11.70 -7.92
C THR A 151 10.86 -11.99 -7.03
N LYS A 152 10.56 -13.27 -6.75
CA LYS A 152 9.49 -13.66 -5.82
C LYS A 152 9.81 -13.24 -4.38
N ILE A 153 11.03 -13.45 -3.92
CA ILE A 153 11.46 -13.00 -2.59
C ILE A 153 11.30 -11.48 -2.44
N ASN A 154 11.70 -10.70 -3.45
CA ASN A 154 11.55 -9.24 -3.44
C ASN A 154 10.08 -8.78 -3.39
N ASP A 155 9.16 -9.50 -4.05
CA ASP A 155 7.72 -9.22 -3.94
C ASP A 155 7.22 -9.47 -2.50
N ALA A 156 7.65 -10.57 -1.86
CA ALA A 156 7.33 -10.84 -0.45
C ALA A 156 7.88 -9.74 0.49
N GLU A 157 9.14 -9.35 0.32
CA GLU A 157 9.76 -8.25 1.09
C GLU A 157 8.99 -6.93 0.90
N THR A 158 8.59 -6.62 -0.34
CA THR A 158 7.80 -5.43 -0.67
C THR A 158 6.44 -5.44 0.04
N GLN A 159 5.70 -6.55 -0.03
CA GLN A 159 4.41 -6.68 0.65
C GLN A 159 4.55 -6.54 2.18
N LYS A 160 5.61 -7.12 2.76
CA LYS A 160 5.91 -6.97 4.19
C LYS A 160 6.18 -5.51 4.58
N GLU A 161 6.97 -4.79 3.79
CA GLU A 161 7.25 -3.37 4.04
C GLU A 161 6.01 -2.48 3.86
N GLN A 162 5.11 -2.81 2.93
CA GLN A 162 3.81 -2.13 2.80
C GLN A 162 2.97 -2.28 4.07
N ILE A 163 2.87 -3.51 4.60
CA ILE A 163 2.15 -3.78 5.87
C ILE A 163 2.79 -3.02 7.03
N LEU A 164 4.13 -3.06 7.16
CA LEU A 164 4.84 -2.34 8.22
C LEU A 164 4.66 -0.82 8.12
N THR A 165 4.69 -0.27 6.91
CA THR A 165 4.49 1.17 6.67
C THR A 165 3.07 1.59 7.06
N ALA A 166 2.05 0.86 6.61
CA ALA A 166 0.67 1.13 6.97
C ALA A 166 0.43 0.97 8.49
N THR A 167 1.03 -0.05 9.11
CA THR A 167 0.97 -0.26 10.57
C THR A 167 1.53 0.95 11.32
N ARG A 168 2.71 1.45 10.93
CA ARG A 168 3.31 2.65 11.54
C ARG A 168 2.43 3.90 11.37
N MET A 169 1.80 4.06 10.21
CA MET A 169 0.88 5.17 9.97
C MET A 169 -0.35 5.09 10.86
N VAL A 170 -0.93 3.90 11.02
CA VAL A 170 -2.05 3.66 11.95
C VAL A 170 -1.61 3.91 13.38
N ASP A 171 -0.48 3.34 13.83
CA ASP A 171 0.07 3.56 15.17
C ASP A 171 0.24 5.05 15.49
N ALA A 172 0.66 5.85 14.49
CA ALA A 172 0.83 7.29 14.65
C ALA A 172 -0.49 8.04 14.93
N LEU A 173 -1.67 7.47 14.63
CA LEU A 173 -2.98 8.05 14.95
C LEU A 173 -3.39 7.87 16.42
N PHE A 174 -2.69 7.00 17.16
CA PHE A 174 -3.01 6.66 18.54
C PHE A 174 -1.93 7.12 19.51
N THR A 175 -2.30 7.34 20.78
CA THR A 175 -1.36 7.79 21.81
C THR A 175 -0.38 6.70 22.24
N SER A 176 -0.74 5.42 22.03
CA SER A 176 0.07 4.25 22.37
C SER A 176 -0.11 3.13 21.35
N SER A 177 0.78 2.14 21.41
CA SER A 177 0.73 0.93 20.57
C SER A 177 -0.50 0.05 20.80
N GLU A 178 -1.14 0.16 21.98
CA GLU A 178 -2.39 -0.55 22.31
C GLU A 178 -3.60 -0.03 21.53
N LYS A 179 -3.48 1.16 20.91
CA LYS A 179 -4.52 1.78 20.07
C LYS A 179 -5.86 1.97 20.79
N SER A 180 -5.83 2.12 22.11
CA SER A 180 -7.01 2.35 22.95
C SER A 180 -7.49 3.81 22.93
N THR A 181 -6.57 4.76 22.72
CA THR A 181 -6.87 6.20 22.72
C THR A 181 -6.33 6.86 21.46
N VAL A 182 -7.23 7.54 20.73
CA VAL A 182 -6.90 8.33 19.52
C VAL A 182 -6.21 9.64 19.95
N LYS A 183 -5.18 10.08 19.21
CA LYS A 183 -4.52 11.36 19.51
C LYS A 183 -5.48 12.53 19.27
N GLU A 184 -5.48 13.51 20.17
CA GLU A 184 -6.34 14.68 20.02
C GLU A 184 -6.00 15.55 18.80
N SER A 185 -4.73 15.56 18.41
CA SER A 185 -4.20 16.39 17.32
C SER A 185 -4.35 15.77 15.93
N ILE A 186 -4.98 14.59 15.79
CA ILE A 186 -5.12 13.97 14.47
C ILE A 186 -5.95 14.83 13.52
N THR A 187 -5.65 14.70 12.23
CA THR A 187 -6.32 15.37 11.12
C THR A 187 -6.94 14.36 10.17
N ARG A 188 -7.97 14.77 9.41
CA ARG A 188 -8.60 13.91 8.39
C ARG A 188 -7.57 13.46 7.33
N THR A 189 -6.66 14.36 6.95
CA THR A 189 -5.57 14.08 6.01
C THR A 189 -4.67 12.93 6.46
N GLU A 190 -4.33 12.85 7.75
CA GLU A 190 -3.51 11.75 8.27
C GLU A 190 -4.24 10.40 8.20
N ILE A 191 -5.54 10.40 8.52
CA ILE A 191 -6.39 9.21 8.41
C ILE A 191 -6.52 8.75 6.95
N ASP A 192 -6.81 9.68 6.03
CA ASP A 192 -6.96 9.37 4.60
C ASP A 192 -5.66 8.83 4.00
N ASN A 193 -4.51 9.40 4.38
CA ASN A 193 -3.20 8.91 3.96
C ASN A 193 -2.93 7.48 4.47
N ALA A 194 -3.25 7.18 5.73
CA ALA A 194 -3.10 5.84 6.29
C ALA A 194 -4.03 4.85 5.57
N LYS A 195 -5.29 5.24 5.36
CA LYS A 195 -6.31 4.44 4.63
C LYS A 195 -5.89 4.12 3.20
N ALA A 196 -5.31 5.08 2.49
CA ALA A 196 -4.78 4.86 1.15
C ALA A 196 -3.70 3.77 1.15
N LYS A 197 -2.74 3.83 2.08
CA LYS A 197 -1.69 2.79 2.20
C LYS A 197 -2.22 1.42 2.59
N ILE A 198 -3.24 1.36 3.44
CA ILE A 198 -3.89 0.09 3.82
C ILE A 198 -4.59 -0.53 2.61
N ASN A 199 -5.19 0.28 1.74
CA ASN A 199 -5.87 -0.23 0.56
C ASN A 199 -4.93 -0.94 -0.44
N ASP A 200 -3.65 -0.56 -0.46
CA ASP A 200 -2.61 -1.19 -1.28
C ASP A 200 -2.15 -2.57 -0.75
N ILE A 201 -2.49 -2.93 0.50
CA ILE A 201 -2.11 -4.21 1.10
C ILE A 201 -2.90 -5.34 0.44
N LYS A 202 -2.18 -6.38 -0.02
CA LYS A 202 -2.77 -7.61 -0.56
C LYS A 202 -3.25 -8.59 0.51
N GLN A 203 -2.57 -8.64 1.66
CA GLN A 203 -2.93 -9.57 2.74
C GLN A 203 -4.22 -9.11 3.44
N ASP A 204 -5.31 -9.84 3.21
CA ASP A 204 -6.65 -9.48 3.68
C ASP A 204 -6.71 -9.28 5.21
N LYS A 205 -6.14 -10.19 6.00
CA LYS A 205 -6.22 -10.10 7.47
C LYS A 205 -5.53 -8.84 8.03
N ALA A 206 -4.32 -8.53 7.57
CA ALA A 206 -3.65 -7.29 7.94
C ALA A 206 -4.46 -6.06 7.48
N LYS A 207 -4.99 -6.09 6.26
CA LYS A 207 -5.81 -5.00 5.72
C LYS A 207 -7.06 -4.77 6.56
N GLU A 208 -7.84 -5.82 6.85
CA GLU A 208 -9.05 -5.74 7.67
C GLU A 208 -8.75 -5.25 9.09
N SER A 209 -7.71 -5.80 9.73
CA SER A 209 -7.28 -5.38 11.06
C SER A 209 -6.94 -3.89 11.09
N LEU A 210 -6.14 -3.40 10.13
CA LEU A 210 -5.76 -1.99 10.07
C LEU A 210 -6.96 -1.08 9.73
N LEU A 211 -7.85 -1.49 8.83
CA LEU A 211 -9.08 -0.74 8.52
C LEU A 211 -10.00 -0.60 9.73
N SER A 212 -10.05 -1.58 10.63
CA SER A 212 -10.84 -1.49 11.86
C SER A 212 -10.37 -0.35 12.78
N PHE A 213 -9.05 -0.14 12.87
CA PHE A 213 -8.48 1.00 13.60
C PHE A 213 -8.75 2.34 12.91
N ILE A 214 -8.75 2.37 11.56
CA ILE A 214 -9.14 3.57 10.80
C ILE A 214 -10.59 3.96 11.11
N GLN A 215 -11.52 3.01 11.16
CA GLN A 215 -12.93 3.29 11.49
C GLN A 215 -13.10 3.94 12.87
N LEU A 216 -12.29 3.52 13.85
CA LEU A 216 -12.27 4.14 15.17
C LEU A 216 -11.81 5.61 15.10
N THR A 217 -10.74 5.89 14.33
CA THR A 217 -10.22 7.26 14.15
C THR A 217 -11.17 8.15 13.34
N ASP A 218 -11.84 7.61 12.32
CA ASP A 218 -12.88 8.30 11.53
C ASP A 218 -14.03 8.74 12.45
N SER A 219 -14.53 7.83 13.29
CA SER A 219 -15.62 8.12 14.24
C SER A 219 -15.23 9.19 15.26
N TYR A 220 -13.97 9.20 15.71
CA TYR A 220 -13.46 10.20 16.64
C TYR A 220 -13.41 11.60 16.01
N ILE A 221 -12.86 11.74 14.81
CA ILE A 221 -12.72 13.06 14.17
C ILE A 221 -14.07 13.64 13.77
N ASP A 222 -15.02 12.79 13.31
CA ASP A 222 -16.38 13.24 13.01
C ASP A 222 -17.11 13.74 14.25
N SER A 223 -16.92 13.06 15.39
CA SER A 223 -17.45 13.51 16.68
C SER A 223 -16.84 14.83 17.12
N LYS A 224 -15.52 15.02 16.95
CA LYS A 224 -14.80 16.26 17.27
C LYS A 224 -15.28 17.43 16.41
N ILE A 225 -15.36 17.25 15.10
CA ILE A 225 -15.83 18.28 14.16
C ILE A 225 -17.27 18.69 14.51
N LYS A 226 -18.14 17.72 14.80
CA LYS A 226 -19.52 18.00 15.21
C LYS A 226 -19.58 18.82 16.51
N ALA A 227 -18.81 18.43 17.52
CA ALA A 227 -18.75 19.15 18.80
C ALA A 227 -18.22 20.59 18.64
N GLU A 228 -17.19 20.79 17.82
CA GLU A 228 -16.64 22.12 17.52
C GLU A 228 -17.64 23.01 16.76
N ALA A 229 -18.38 22.43 15.80
CA ALA A 229 -19.43 23.12 15.07
C ALA A 229 -20.59 23.53 16.00
N GLU A 230 -21.04 22.64 16.88
CA GLU A 230 -22.07 22.92 17.88
C GLU A 230 -21.63 24.00 18.88
N ALA A 231 -20.39 23.93 19.38
CA ALA A 231 -19.81 24.95 20.26
C ALA A 231 -19.72 26.32 19.57
N THR A 232 -19.30 26.35 18.30
CA THR A 232 -19.24 27.58 17.50
C THR A 232 -20.64 28.17 17.26
N ALA A 233 -21.63 27.33 16.96
CA ALA A 233 -23.01 27.76 16.77
C ALA A 233 -23.59 28.34 18.07
N LYS A 234 -23.34 27.69 19.20
CA LYS A 234 -23.76 28.15 20.53
C LYS A 234 -23.10 29.48 20.90
N ALA A 235 -21.79 29.60 20.71
CA ALA A 235 -21.05 30.84 20.95
C ALA A 235 -21.56 32.01 20.08
N LYS A 236 -21.86 31.75 18.80
CA LYS A 236 -22.49 32.75 17.92
C LYS A 236 -23.88 33.15 18.39
N ALA A 237 -24.70 32.20 18.86
CA ALA A 237 -26.03 32.49 19.38
C ALA A 237 -25.97 33.30 20.68
N GLU A 238 -25.08 32.96 21.60
CA GLU A 238 -24.86 33.69 22.85
C GLU A 238 -24.33 35.11 22.62
N ALA A 239 -23.38 35.27 21.68
CA ALA A 239 -22.87 36.59 21.29
C ALA A 239 -23.99 37.47 20.69
N LYS A 240 -24.85 36.90 19.84
CA LYS A 240 -26.03 37.60 19.30
C LYS A 240 -27.01 37.99 20.42
N ALA A 241 -27.29 37.09 21.36
CA ALA A 241 -28.19 37.36 22.47
C ALA A 241 -27.66 38.47 23.40
N LYS A 242 -26.35 38.47 23.71
CA LYS A 242 -25.71 39.55 24.48
C LYS A 242 -25.78 40.89 23.76
N ALA A 243 -25.48 40.92 22.46
CA ALA A 243 -25.56 42.15 21.67
C ALA A 243 -26.99 42.75 21.66
N ILE A 244 -28.03 41.91 21.59
CA ILE A 244 -29.43 42.35 21.67
C ILE A 244 -29.77 42.87 23.08
N ALA A 245 -29.31 42.18 24.13
CA ALA A 245 -29.55 42.60 25.51
C ALA A 245 -28.87 43.95 25.84
N ASP A 246 -27.64 44.16 25.36
CA ASP A 246 -26.91 45.42 25.54
C ASP A 246 -27.57 46.57 24.76
N ALA A 247 -28.08 46.31 23.55
CA ALA A 247 -28.88 47.28 22.79
C ALA A 247 -30.18 47.67 23.52
N ASN A 248 -30.83 46.73 24.21
CA ASN A 248 -32.04 47.03 25.00
C ASN A 248 -31.76 47.78 26.30
N LYS A 249 -30.59 47.58 26.94
CA LYS A 249 -30.18 48.40 28.10
C LYS A 249 -29.92 49.86 27.73
N LEU A 250 -29.34 50.11 26.55
CA LEU A 250 -29.15 51.47 26.02
C LEU A 250 -30.47 52.22 25.80
N LYS A 251 -31.57 51.51 25.48
CA LYS A 251 -32.91 52.12 25.36
C LYS A 251 -33.54 52.51 26.70
N ASN A 252 -33.30 51.75 27.78
CA ASN A 252 -33.97 51.98 29.05
C ASN A 252 -33.27 53.00 29.97
N ASN A 253 -31.99 53.30 29.75
CA ASN A 253 -31.25 54.29 30.55
C ASN A 253 -31.15 55.68 29.92
N ASN A 254 -31.75 55.90 28.74
CA ASN A 254 -31.76 57.21 28.10
C ASN A 254 -33.19 57.74 27.93
N SER A 255 -33.75 58.22 29.05
CA SER A 255 -34.87 59.18 29.05
C SER A 255 -34.47 60.57 28.55
N GLY A 256 -33.30 60.71 27.92
CA GLY A 256 -32.81 61.94 27.30
C GLY A 256 -32.78 61.86 25.78
N LYS A 257 -33.83 62.40 25.14
CA LYS A 257 -33.88 62.91 23.75
C LYS A 257 -33.63 61.88 22.64
N SER A 258 -34.72 61.31 22.10
CA SER A 258 -34.67 60.56 20.84
C SER A 258 -34.22 61.49 19.71
N SER A 259 -33.14 61.14 19.00
CA SER A 259 -32.72 61.78 17.75
C SER A 259 -33.44 61.12 16.57
N SER A 260 -34.76 60.99 16.63
CA SER A 260 -35.54 60.56 15.46
C SER A 260 -35.58 61.72 14.45
N PRO A 261 -35.44 61.46 13.14
CA PRO A 261 -35.56 62.52 12.15
C PRO A 261 -36.97 63.15 12.23
N SER A 262 -37.03 64.48 12.30
CA SER A 262 -38.29 65.22 12.26
C SER A 262 -38.99 65.01 10.92
N LYS A 263 -40.32 64.91 10.93
CA LYS A 263 -41.09 64.90 9.68
C LYS A 263 -41.22 66.34 9.17
N LYS A 264 -40.96 66.54 7.88
CA LYS A 264 -41.29 67.77 7.17
C LYS A 264 -42.81 67.89 7.04
N ALA A 265 -43.30 69.10 6.77
CA ALA A 265 -44.73 69.39 6.63
C ALA A 265 -45.42 68.59 5.51
N ASP A 266 -44.64 68.04 4.57
CA ASP A 266 -45.10 67.16 3.47
C ASP A 266 -45.10 65.66 3.83
N GLY A 267 -44.77 65.31 5.07
CA GLY A 267 -44.72 63.93 5.55
C GLY A 267 -43.43 63.18 5.26
N THR A 268 -42.46 63.79 4.57
CA THR A 268 -41.15 63.19 4.31
C THR A 268 -40.21 63.32 5.52
N LEU A 269 -39.25 62.39 5.66
CA LEU A 269 -38.26 62.47 6.73
C LEU A 269 -37.24 63.58 6.46
N ASP A 270 -36.96 64.40 7.47
CA ASP A 270 -35.88 65.37 7.42
C ASP A 270 -34.54 64.74 7.76
N LEU A 271 -33.74 64.50 6.72
CA LEU A 271 -32.42 63.86 6.81
C LEU A 271 -31.29 64.87 6.58
N THR A 272 -31.55 66.18 6.70
CA THR A 272 -30.60 67.25 6.33
C THR A 272 -29.24 67.13 7.03
N ASP A 273 -29.19 66.57 8.24
CA ASP A 273 -27.96 66.34 9.01
C ASP A 273 -27.58 64.85 9.16
N TRP A 274 -28.24 63.95 8.42
CA TRP A 274 -27.95 62.51 8.45
C TRP A 274 -27.02 62.13 7.31
N SER A 275 -26.06 61.25 7.59
CA SER A 275 -25.11 60.77 6.59
C SER A 275 -25.47 59.37 6.10
N GLU A 276 -25.17 59.06 4.84
CA GLU A 276 -25.37 57.71 4.31
C GLU A 276 -24.49 56.71 5.09
N TYR A 277 -25.11 55.62 5.56
CA TYR A 277 -24.46 54.59 6.36
C TYR A 277 -24.20 53.35 5.50
N SER A 278 -22.92 53.03 5.28
CA SER A 278 -22.51 51.84 4.55
C SER A 278 -22.34 50.65 5.50
N THR A 279 -22.94 49.52 5.14
CA THR A 279 -23.03 48.33 5.98
C THR A 279 -21.74 47.52 5.90
N GLY A 280 -20.78 47.76 6.80
CA GLY A 280 -19.56 46.95 6.91
C GLY A 280 -19.75 45.63 7.69
N ASP A 281 -20.69 45.60 8.63
CA ASP A 281 -20.97 44.46 9.50
C ASP A 281 -22.47 44.37 9.84
N PRO A 282 -23.17 43.25 9.53
CA PRO A 282 -24.58 43.07 9.82
C PRO A 282 -24.95 43.19 11.30
N VAL A 283 -24.02 42.88 12.22
CA VAL A 283 -24.27 42.96 13.66
C VAL A 283 -24.32 44.42 14.11
N SER A 284 -23.37 45.23 13.64
CA SER A 284 -23.32 46.68 13.87
C SER A 284 -24.53 47.40 13.26
N LEU A 285 -24.94 47.01 12.04
CA LEU A 285 -26.16 47.55 11.43
C LEU A 285 -27.40 47.29 12.28
N LEU A 286 -27.59 46.06 12.74
CA LEU A 286 -28.76 45.72 13.55
C LEU A 286 -28.75 46.44 14.90
N LYS A 287 -27.57 46.61 15.51
CA LYS A 287 -27.36 47.39 16.74
C LYS A 287 -27.83 48.84 16.55
N TYR A 288 -27.40 49.52 15.49
CA TYR A 288 -27.74 50.92 15.26
C TYR A 288 -29.16 51.15 14.75
N LEU A 289 -29.71 50.22 13.96
CA LEU A 289 -31.14 50.21 13.63
C LEU A 289 -31.99 50.07 14.89
N ALA A 290 -31.58 49.21 15.81
CA ALA A 290 -32.28 49.01 17.06
C ALA A 290 -32.24 50.29 17.91
N SER A 291 -31.09 50.96 18.06
CA SER A 291 -30.99 52.19 18.87
C SER A 291 -31.68 53.41 18.26
N GLY A 292 -32.06 53.36 16.98
CA GLY A 292 -32.60 54.51 16.23
C GLY A 292 -31.51 55.46 15.73
N ASP A 293 -30.23 55.09 15.87
CA ASP A 293 -29.10 55.84 15.34
C ASP A 293 -28.88 55.58 13.84
N VAL A 294 -29.47 54.50 13.31
CA VAL A 294 -29.59 54.27 11.87
C VAL A 294 -31.05 54.12 11.50
N VAL A 295 -31.47 54.72 10.38
CA VAL A 295 -32.81 54.54 9.80
C VAL A 295 -32.71 54.07 8.36
N LYS A 296 -33.73 53.32 7.89
CA LYS A 296 -33.85 52.93 6.48
C LYS A 296 -34.86 53.83 5.78
N TYR A 297 -34.42 54.56 4.76
CA TYR A 297 -35.28 55.45 3.95
C TYR A 297 -34.88 55.36 2.47
N ASN A 298 -35.87 55.20 1.59
CA ASN A 298 -35.68 55.00 0.15
C ASN A 298 -34.65 53.90 -0.21
N GLY A 299 -34.66 52.79 0.53
CA GLY A 299 -33.78 51.64 0.28
C GLY A 299 -32.34 51.81 0.77
N ARG A 300 -31.96 52.98 1.29
CA ARG A 300 -30.63 53.28 1.85
C ARG A 300 -30.68 53.41 3.36
N TYR A 301 -29.55 53.18 4.01
CA TYR A 301 -29.39 53.38 5.45
C TYR A 301 -28.76 54.73 5.73
N TRP A 302 -29.24 55.42 6.75
CA TRP A 302 -28.79 56.75 7.14
C TRP A 302 -28.41 56.71 8.61
N ALA A 303 -27.21 57.21 8.96
CA ALA A 303 -26.71 57.35 10.31
C ALA A 303 -26.98 58.74 10.86
N SER A 304 -27.33 58.80 12.14
CA SER A 304 -27.57 60.05 12.86
C SER A 304 -26.25 60.85 12.97
N PRO A 305 -26.31 62.19 13.04
CA PRO A 305 -25.11 63.02 13.19
C PRO A 305 -24.25 62.60 14.38
N LYS A 306 -24.89 62.17 15.49
CA LYS A 306 -24.22 61.66 16.68
C LYS A 306 -23.47 60.34 16.42
N LEU A 307 -24.05 59.43 15.65
CA LEU A 307 -23.38 58.18 15.29
C LEU A 307 -22.19 58.46 14.35
N VAL A 308 -22.35 59.39 13.40
CA VAL A 308 -21.29 59.81 12.49
C VAL A 308 -20.11 60.40 13.25
N GLU A 309 -20.36 61.26 14.24
CA GLU A 309 -19.32 61.83 15.11
C GLU A 309 -18.62 60.76 15.96
N MET A 310 -19.36 59.75 16.42
CA MET A 310 -18.80 58.65 17.19
C MET A 310 -17.86 57.78 16.36
N ILE A 311 -18.28 57.38 15.16
CA ILE A 311 -17.46 56.53 14.28
C ILE A 311 -16.29 57.29 13.65
N SER A 312 -16.40 58.61 13.47
CA SER A 312 -15.28 59.43 12.96
C SER A 312 -14.17 59.64 13.98
N ASN A 313 -14.46 59.45 15.26
CA ASN A 313 -13.53 59.62 16.38
C ASN A 313 -13.04 58.28 16.97
N GLU A 314 -13.40 57.13 16.38
CA GLU A 314 -12.79 55.85 16.74
C GLU A 314 -11.33 55.82 16.29
N GLU A 315 -10.42 55.98 17.25
CA GLU A 315 -8.98 55.84 17.05
C GLU A 315 -8.66 54.39 16.65
N VAL A 316 -8.36 54.16 15.37
CA VAL A 316 -7.98 52.84 14.85
C VAL A 316 -6.57 52.52 15.35
N VAL A 317 -6.47 51.88 16.51
CA VAL A 317 -5.20 51.31 16.99
C VAL A 317 -4.85 50.11 16.12
N TYR A 318 -3.94 50.30 15.17
CA TYR A 318 -3.35 49.20 14.41
C TYR A 318 -2.55 48.31 15.36
N TYR A 319 -3.02 47.07 15.59
CA TYR A 319 -2.24 46.01 16.21
C TYR A 319 -1.12 45.54 15.27
N LYS A 320 -0.09 46.38 15.10
CA LYS A 320 1.22 46.02 14.54
C LYS A 320 2.29 46.89 15.20
N ASP A 321 2.56 46.66 16.49
CA ASP A 321 3.90 46.87 17.07
C ASP A 321 3.98 46.38 18.52
N ILE A 322 3.82 45.07 18.72
CA ILE A 322 4.37 44.42 19.90
C ILE A 322 5.17 43.18 19.48
N SER A 323 6.11 43.38 18.55
CA SER A 323 7.25 42.47 18.44
C SER A 323 8.36 42.94 19.38
N LYS A 324 8.48 42.22 20.50
CA LYS A 324 9.70 41.86 21.24
C LYS A 324 10.89 42.83 21.16
N LYS A 325 11.25 43.40 22.31
CA LYS A 325 12.65 43.48 22.74
C LYS A 325 12.91 42.36 23.75
#